data_AF-A0A7J4DU48-F1
#
_entry.id   AF-A0A7J4DU48-F1
#
_cell.length_a   1.000
_cell.length_b   1.000
_cell.length_c   1.000
_cell.angle_alpha   90.00
_cell.angle_beta   90.00
_cell.angle_gamma   90.00
#
_symmetry.space_group_name_H-M   'P 1'
#
loop_
_entity.id
_entity.type
_entity.pdbx_description
1 polymer ?
#
loop_
_entity_poly.entity_id
_entity_poly.type
_entity_poly.pdbx_seq_one_letter_code
_entity_poly.pdbx_strand_id
1 'polypeptide(L)'
;MMTQRCTDSKIVNDILDKAFRRAKENANAIQGEKDKIKLAKRRELVRLETVKNIVISDINKLLIKIPKEKDLQAFYRELLDIMFGWRNIRKSIIRIRYIRIFINDLYERYKNSIKITRDPIKMSQLRKEFYGRVASFLKRNSKHFKLLFEVYKAFEN
;
A
#
# COMPACT_ATOMS: atom_id res chain seq x y z
N MET A 1 -2.15 -23.17 -14.65
CA MET A 1 -1.12 -22.26 -14.07
C MET A 1 -1.41 -20.75 -14.23
N MET A 2 -2.39 -20.29 -15.03
CA MET A 2 -2.70 -18.85 -15.16
C MET A 2 -3.68 -18.28 -14.11
N THR A 3 -4.48 -19.12 -13.46
CA THR A 3 -5.50 -18.68 -12.48
C THR A 3 -4.89 -18.23 -11.15
N GLN A 4 -3.81 -18.87 -10.67
CA GLN A 4 -3.16 -18.50 -9.40
C GLN A 4 -2.55 -17.07 -9.43
N ARG A 5 -1.95 -16.66 -10.56
CA ARG A 5 -1.32 -15.31 -10.68
C ARG A 5 -2.34 -14.18 -10.68
N CYS A 6 -3.58 -14.44 -11.09
CA CYS A 6 -4.62 -13.42 -11.18
C CYS A 6 -5.17 -13.06 -9.79
N THR A 7 -5.34 -14.04 -8.91
CA THR A 7 -5.88 -13.85 -7.56
C THR A 7 -4.92 -13.13 -6.62
N ASP A 8 -3.61 -13.43 -6.72
CA ASP A 8 -2.56 -12.81 -5.89
C ASP A 8 -2.54 -11.27 -6.06
N SER A 9 -2.79 -10.82 -7.29
CA SER A 9 -2.78 -9.40 -7.66
C SER A 9 -4.04 -8.67 -7.20
N LYS A 10 -5.18 -9.36 -7.00
CA LYS A 10 -6.48 -8.73 -6.76
C LYS A 10 -6.49 -7.86 -5.49
N ILE A 11 -6.04 -8.40 -4.35
CA ILE A 11 -6.00 -7.69 -3.07
C ILE A 11 -5.17 -6.40 -3.20
N VAL A 12 -4.02 -6.49 -3.87
CA VAL A 12 -3.13 -5.34 -4.09
C VAL A 12 -3.78 -4.31 -5.02
N ASN A 13 -4.46 -4.76 -6.07
CA ASN A 13 -5.15 -3.85 -7.00
C ASN A 13 -6.30 -3.12 -6.29
N ASP A 14 -7.08 -3.80 -5.45
CA ASP A 14 -8.17 -3.16 -4.70
C ASP A 14 -7.65 -2.02 -3.80
N ILE A 15 -6.51 -2.23 -3.13
CA ILE A 15 -5.83 -1.19 -2.33
C ILE A 15 -5.38 -0.02 -3.22
N LEU A 16 -4.75 -0.33 -4.36
CA LEU A 16 -4.24 0.68 -5.29
C LEU A 16 -5.36 1.50 -5.93
N ASP A 17 -6.42 0.85 -6.39
CA ASP A 17 -7.56 1.50 -7.05
C ASP A 17 -8.28 2.43 -6.09
N LYS A 18 -8.50 1.97 -4.85
CA LYS A 18 -9.03 2.80 -3.77
C LYS A 18 -8.12 4.01 -3.51
N ALA A 19 -6.81 3.80 -3.41
CA ALA A 19 -5.85 4.87 -3.15
C ALA A 19 -5.81 5.91 -4.27
N PHE A 20 -5.76 5.47 -5.53
CA PHE A 20 -5.70 6.34 -6.71
C PHE A 20 -7.01 7.10 -6.93
N ARG A 21 -8.16 6.43 -6.74
CA ARG A 21 -9.47 7.07 -6.81
C ARG A 21 -9.58 8.21 -5.80
N ARG A 22 -9.29 7.94 -4.53
CA ARG A 22 -9.33 8.94 -3.45
C ARG A 22 -8.32 10.06 -3.67
N ALA A 23 -7.13 9.76 -4.17
CA ALA A 23 -6.14 10.78 -4.48
C ALA A 23 -6.59 11.73 -5.60
N LYS A 24 -7.29 11.19 -6.63
CA LYS A 24 -7.91 11.99 -7.68
C LYS A 24 -8.99 12.91 -7.11
N GLU A 25 -9.91 12.37 -6.30
CA GLU A 25 -10.99 13.11 -5.65
C GLU A 25 -10.45 14.26 -4.79
N ASN A 26 -9.54 13.96 -3.86
CA ASN A 26 -8.97 14.94 -2.93
C ASN A 26 -8.23 16.07 -3.65
N ALA A 27 -7.50 15.75 -4.73
CA ALA A 27 -6.79 16.76 -5.49
C ALA A 27 -7.72 17.64 -6.33
N ASN A 28 -8.83 17.10 -6.83
CA ASN A 28 -9.83 17.87 -7.57
C ASN A 28 -10.61 18.82 -6.64
N ALA A 29 -10.77 18.46 -5.36
CA ALA A 29 -11.35 19.33 -4.35
C ALA A 29 -10.47 20.56 -4.03
N ILE A 30 -9.18 20.55 -4.36
CA ILE A 30 -8.31 21.72 -4.19
C ILE A 30 -8.65 22.78 -5.24
N GLN A 31 -9.16 23.92 -4.76
CA GLN A 31 -9.54 25.11 -5.52
C GLN A 31 -9.07 26.39 -4.82
N GLY A 32 -9.30 27.56 -5.43
CA GLY A 32 -9.06 28.87 -4.80
C GLY A 32 -7.64 29.43 -4.89
N GLU A 33 -6.69 28.70 -5.49
CA GLU A 33 -5.33 29.20 -5.74
C GLU A 33 -5.25 29.86 -7.13
N LYS A 34 -4.83 31.13 -7.18
CA LYS A 34 -4.75 31.92 -8.43
C LYS A 34 -3.50 31.55 -9.24
N ASP A 35 -2.41 31.24 -8.56
CA ASP A 35 -1.17 30.85 -9.21
C ASP A 35 -1.26 29.39 -9.69
N LYS A 36 -1.29 29.22 -11.02
CA LYS A 36 -1.42 27.90 -11.67
C LYS A 36 -0.31 26.93 -11.24
N ILE A 37 0.91 27.41 -10.99
CA ILE A 37 2.04 26.58 -10.58
C ILE A 37 1.85 26.13 -9.13
N LYS A 38 1.46 27.03 -8.23
CA LYS A 38 1.14 26.68 -6.83
C LYS A 38 -0.03 25.71 -6.74
N LEU A 39 -1.07 25.92 -7.54
CA LEU A 39 -2.23 25.03 -7.60
C LEU A 39 -1.83 23.63 -8.06
N ALA A 40 -1.07 23.52 -9.16
CA ALA A 40 -0.56 22.25 -9.66
C ALA A 40 0.29 21.53 -8.60
N LYS A 41 1.22 22.25 -7.98
CA LYS A 41 2.07 21.73 -6.90
C LYS A 41 1.25 21.18 -5.74
N ARG A 42 0.29 21.96 -5.23
CA ARG A 42 -0.58 21.54 -4.12
C ARG A 42 -1.37 20.28 -4.47
N ARG A 43 -1.92 20.21 -5.67
CA ARG A 43 -2.66 19.03 -6.16
C ARG A 43 -1.77 17.79 -6.23
N GLU A 44 -0.57 17.89 -6.79
CA GLU A 44 0.34 16.76 -6.87
C GLU A 44 0.81 16.29 -5.48
N LEU A 45 1.09 17.20 -4.55
CA LEU A 45 1.44 16.86 -3.17
C LEU A 45 0.29 16.11 -2.46
N VAL A 46 -0.95 16.60 -2.57
CA VAL A 46 -2.14 15.93 -2.03
C VAL A 46 -2.31 14.53 -2.64
N ARG A 47 -2.00 14.36 -3.93
CA ARG A 47 -2.03 13.06 -4.61
C ARG A 47 -1.01 12.08 -4.04
N LEU A 48 0.22 12.52 -3.77
CA LEU A 48 1.25 11.66 -3.17
C LEU A 48 0.84 11.26 -1.75
N GLU A 49 0.40 12.24 -0.96
CA GLU A 49 0.05 12.05 0.46
C GLU A 49 -1.15 11.12 0.63
N THR A 50 -2.20 11.32 -0.17
CA THR A 50 -3.40 10.49 -0.12
C THR A 50 -3.07 9.03 -0.44
N VAL A 51 -2.25 8.77 -1.47
CA VAL A 51 -1.83 7.41 -1.81
C VAL A 51 -1.03 6.78 -0.67
N LYS A 52 -0.03 7.50 -0.14
CA LYS A 52 0.78 7.02 1.00
C LYS A 52 -0.13 6.64 2.18
N ASN A 53 -1.03 7.53 2.58
CA ASN A 53 -1.87 7.35 3.75
C ASN A 53 -2.84 6.17 3.60
N ILE A 54 -3.50 6.04 2.45
CA ILE A 54 -4.46 4.95 2.21
C ILE A 54 -3.75 3.60 2.17
N VAL A 55 -2.64 3.50 1.43
CA VAL A 55 -1.89 2.24 1.34
C VAL A 55 -1.37 1.80 2.70
N ILE A 56 -0.77 2.72 3.48
CA ILE A 56 -0.28 2.40 4.83
C ILE A 56 -1.45 2.04 5.77
N SER A 57 -2.58 2.74 5.68
CA SER A 57 -3.77 2.45 6.49
C SER A 57 -4.31 1.04 6.22
N ASP A 58 -4.45 0.66 4.95
CA ASP A 58 -4.97 -0.66 4.58
C ASP A 58 -3.99 -1.78 4.95
N ILE A 59 -2.67 -1.55 4.81
CA ILE A 59 -1.64 -2.45 5.34
C ILE A 59 -1.79 -2.64 6.85
N ASN A 60 -1.98 -1.55 7.61
CA ASN A 60 -2.13 -1.63 9.07
C ASN A 60 -3.38 -2.42 9.46
N LYS A 61 -4.51 -2.20 8.77
CA LYS A 61 -5.74 -2.95 8.98
C LYS A 61 -5.53 -4.44 8.75
N LEU A 62 -4.82 -4.82 7.68
CA LEU A 62 -4.48 -6.22 7.43
C LEU A 62 -3.65 -6.80 8.58
N LEU A 63 -2.61 -6.09 9.02
CA LEU A 63 -1.71 -6.58 10.09
C LEU A 63 -2.40 -6.73 11.45
N ILE A 64 -3.38 -5.88 11.77
CA ILE A 64 -4.13 -5.94 13.03
C ILE A 64 -5.00 -7.21 13.09
N LYS A 65 -5.52 -7.65 11.96
CA LYS A 65 -6.40 -8.81 11.84
C LYS A 65 -5.68 -10.16 12.01
N ILE A 66 -4.35 -10.17 11.94
CA ILE A 66 -3.58 -11.41 12.07
C ILE A 66 -3.32 -11.69 13.55
N PRO A 67 -3.75 -12.86 14.07
CA PRO A 67 -3.48 -13.21 15.46
C PRO A 67 -1.98 -13.35 15.69
N LYS A 68 -1.53 -12.92 16.86
CA LYS A 68 -0.14 -13.14 17.26
C LYS A 68 -0.02 -14.57 17.76
N GLU A 69 1.04 -15.24 17.35
CA GLU A 69 1.32 -16.62 17.72
C GLU A 69 1.23 -16.88 19.23
N LYS A 70 1.76 -15.95 20.03
CA LYS A 70 1.73 -16.03 21.50
C LYS A 70 0.33 -15.91 22.12
N ASP A 71 -0.61 -15.31 21.40
CA ASP A 71 -1.98 -15.06 21.87
C ASP A 71 -2.92 -16.22 21.46
N LEU A 72 -2.43 -17.21 20.70
CA LEU A 72 -3.19 -18.37 20.26
C LEU A 72 -3.04 -19.55 21.22
N GLN A 73 -4.13 -20.29 21.44
CA GLN A 73 -4.10 -21.60 22.12
C GLN A 73 -3.27 -22.61 21.32
N ALA A 74 -2.72 -23.62 22.01
CA ALA A 74 -1.81 -24.61 21.42
C ALA A 74 -2.37 -25.28 20.16
N PHE A 75 -3.63 -25.72 20.20
CA PHE A 75 -4.31 -26.35 19.07
C PHE A 75 -4.32 -25.45 17.80
N TYR A 76 -4.81 -24.20 17.92
CA TYR A 76 -4.83 -23.27 16.78
C TYR A 76 -3.43 -22.93 16.27
N ARG A 77 -2.45 -22.89 17.19
CA ARG A 77 -1.05 -22.66 16.82
C ARG A 77 -0.52 -23.79 15.95
N GLU A 78 -0.73 -25.04 16.34
CA GLU A 78 -0.31 -26.22 15.59
C GLU A 78 -1.03 -26.31 14.25
N LEU A 79 -2.35 -26.07 14.24
CA LEU A 79 -3.15 -26.06 13.02
C LEU A 79 -2.62 -25.06 11.99
N LEU A 80 -2.33 -23.82 12.40
CA LEU A 80 -1.75 -22.81 11.52
C LEU A 80 -0.34 -23.17 11.03
N ASP A 81 0.47 -23.81 11.86
CA ASP A 81 1.81 -24.23 11.47
C ASP A 81 1.74 -25.29 10.36
N ILE A 82 0.82 -26.25 10.48
CA ILE A 82 0.60 -27.29 9.48
C ILE A 82 0.07 -26.67 8.17
N MET A 83 -0.90 -25.75 8.25
CA MET A 83 -1.55 -25.18 7.07
C MET A 83 -0.67 -24.18 6.30
N PHE A 84 0.03 -23.29 7.02
CA PHE A 84 0.70 -22.13 6.42
C PHE A 84 2.18 -22.03 6.82
N GLY A 85 2.59 -22.62 7.94
CA GLY A 85 3.92 -22.55 8.52
C GLY A 85 4.20 -21.21 9.22
N TRP A 86 4.49 -21.24 10.52
CA TRP A 86 4.76 -20.04 11.33
C TRP A 86 5.89 -19.20 10.78
N ARG A 87 6.92 -19.85 10.23
CA ARG A 87 8.03 -19.16 9.56
C ARG A 87 7.54 -18.30 8.39
N ASN A 88 6.60 -18.78 7.58
CA ASN A 88 6.06 -18.05 6.44
C ASN A 88 5.15 -16.90 6.86
N ILE A 89 4.33 -17.11 7.89
CA ILE A 89 3.48 -16.07 8.49
C ILE A 89 4.35 -14.94 9.01
N ARG A 90 5.33 -15.25 9.88
CA ARG A 90 6.27 -14.27 10.45
C ARG A 90 7.03 -13.51 9.35
N LYS A 91 7.55 -14.22 8.36
CA LYS A 91 8.26 -13.63 7.21
C LYS A 91 7.35 -12.66 6.44
N SER A 92 6.08 -13.02 6.23
CA SER A 92 5.11 -12.17 5.53
C SER A 92 4.72 -10.94 6.35
N ILE A 93 4.53 -11.06 7.66
CA ILE A 93 4.30 -9.93 8.56
C ILE A 93 5.47 -8.94 8.49
N ILE A 94 6.70 -9.43 8.65
CA ILE A 94 7.91 -8.58 8.58
C ILE A 94 7.98 -7.88 7.23
N ARG A 95 7.74 -8.62 6.15
CA ARG A 95 7.81 -8.06 4.80
C ARG A 95 6.76 -6.97 4.59
N ILE A 96 5.52 -7.18 5.03
CA ILE A 96 4.45 -6.19 4.91
C ILE A 96 4.72 -4.96 5.80
N ARG A 97 5.30 -5.13 6.98
CA ARG A 97 5.75 -4.00 7.82
C ARG A 97 6.80 -3.16 7.11
N TYR A 98 7.79 -3.81 6.48
CA TYR A 98 8.81 -3.12 5.70
C TYR A 98 8.23 -2.30 4.54
N ILE A 99 7.12 -2.74 3.94
CA ILE A 99 6.47 -1.99 2.86
C ILE A 99 6.07 -0.58 3.30
N ARG A 100 5.63 -0.41 4.54
CA ARG A 100 5.27 0.91 5.10
C ARG A 100 6.46 1.86 5.10
N ILE A 101 7.61 1.36 5.56
CA ILE A 101 8.87 2.11 5.63
C ILE A 101 9.28 2.54 4.21
N PHE A 102 9.33 1.58 3.29
CA PHE A 102 9.69 1.83 1.89
C PHE A 102 8.79 2.88 1.21
N ILE A 103 7.46 2.80 1.41
CA ILE A 103 6.51 3.77 0.84
C ILE A 103 6.71 5.15 1.44
N ASN A 104 6.98 5.24 2.75
CA ASN A 104 7.23 6.51 3.41
C ASN A 104 8.51 7.18 2.89
N ASP A 105 9.59 6.42 2.76
CA ASP A 105 10.86 6.93 2.20
C ASP A 105 10.68 7.41 0.76
N LEU A 106 9.91 6.64 -0.03
CA LEU A 106 9.59 7.01 -1.40
C LEU A 106 8.76 8.29 -1.45
N TYR A 107 7.76 8.41 -0.58
CA TYR A 107 6.94 9.62 -0.46
C TYR A 107 7.78 10.85 -0.15
N GLU A 108 8.65 10.80 0.87
CA GLU A 108 9.46 11.96 1.25
C GLU A 108 10.41 12.40 0.12
N ARG A 109 11.03 11.46 -0.61
CA ARG A 109 11.85 11.78 -1.78
C ARG A 109 11.04 12.53 -2.84
N TYR A 110 9.91 11.98 -3.29
CA TYR A 110 9.11 12.58 -4.36
C TYR A 110 8.42 13.88 -3.94
N LYS A 111 7.95 13.98 -2.70
CA LYS A 111 7.41 15.21 -2.10
C LYS A 111 8.44 16.33 -2.13
N ASN A 112 9.68 16.06 -1.71
CA ASN A 112 10.74 17.06 -1.71
C ASN A 112 11.10 17.51 -3.13
N SER A 113 11.17 16.58 -4.09
CA SER A 113 11.37 16.93 -5.51
C SER A 113 10.23 17.80 -6.07
N ILE A 114 8.97 17.50 -5.77
CA ILE A 114 7.83 18.32 -6.22
C ILE A 114 7.85 19.71 -5.56
N LYS A 115 8.22 19.80 -4.28
CA LYS A 115 8.29 21.09 -3.55
C LYS A 115 9.22 22.10 -4.23
N ILE A 116 10.38 21.66 -4.71
CA ILE A 116 11.37 22.54 -5.35
C ILE A 116 11.12 22.77 -6.85
N THR A 117 10.32 21.91 -7.48
CA THR A 117 10.00 22.03 -8.92
C THR A 117 9.12 23.24 -9.20
N ARG A 118 9.30 23.88 -10.36
CA ARG A 118 8.45 24.99 -10.86
C ARG A 118 7.67 24.64 -12.13
N ASP A 119 8.05 23.57 -12.83
CA ASP A 119 7.37 23.07 -14.02
C ASP A 119 6.22 22.08 -13.66
N PRO A 120 4.95 22.41 -13.95
CA PRO A 120 3.82 21.51 -13.72
C PRO A 120 3.91 20.18 -14.46
N ILE A 121 4.52 20.14 -15.66
CA ILE A 121 4.68 18.90 -16.43
C ILE A 121 5.62 17.96 -15.67
N LYS A 122 6.76 18.47 -15.20
CA LYS A 122 7.68 17.70 -14.38
C LYS A 122 7.06 17.23 -13.06
N MET A 123 6.23 18.03 -12.40
CA MET A 123 5.49 17.60 -11.19
C MET A 123 4.59 16.39 -11.47
N SER A 124 3.85 16.42 -12.59
CA SER A 124 2.99 15.30 -13.01
C SER A 124 3.79 14.03 -13.33
N GLN A 125 4.97 14.18 -13.95
CA GLN A 125 5.88 13.05 -14.19
C GLN A 125 6.36 12.44 -12.87
N LEU A 126 6.81 13.27 -11.92
CA LEU A 126 7.23 12.83 -10.58
C LEU A 126 6.11 12.05 -9.87
N ARG A 127 4.86 12.51 -9.94
CA ARG A 127 3.73 11.76 -9.40
C ARG A 127 3.54 10.41 -10.11
N LYS A 128 3.57 10.35 -11.44
CA LYS A 128 3.41 9.09 -12.20
C LYS A 128 4.49 8.08 -11.80
N GLU A 129 5.73 8.52 -11.66
CA GLU A 129 6.82 7.67 -11.20
C GLU A 129 6.59 7.14 -9.78
N PHE A 130 6.17 8.01 -8.84
CA PHE A 130 5.80 7.59 -7.49
C PHE A 130 4.70 6.51 -7.53
N TYR A 131 3.62 6.75 -8.29
CA TYR A 131 2.49 5.82 -8.41
C TYR A 131 2.95 4.47 -8.97
N GLY A 132 3.73 4.50 -10.06
CA GLY A 132 4.27 3.29 -10.68
C GLY A 132 5.18 2.51 -9.74
N ARG A 133 6.05 3.19 -8.99
CA ARG A 133 6.97 2.56 -8.03
C ARG A 133 6.20 1.93 -6.86
N VAL A 134 5.21 2.61 -6.29
CA VAL A 134 4.33 2.04 -5.25
C VAL A 134 3.61 0.81 -5.79
N ALA A 135 2.93 0.93 -6.93
CA ALA A 135 2.17 -0.16 -7.52
C ALA A 135 3.05 -1.38 -7.84
N SER A 136 4.17 -1.16 -8.51
CA SER A 136 5.15 -2.19 -8.85
C SER A 136 5.70 -2.88 -7.60
N PHE A 137 6.00 -2.11 -6.55
CA PHE A 137 6.51 -2.66 -5.31
C PHE A 137 5.47 -3.48 -4.54
N LEU A 138 4.21 -3.04 -4.46
CA LEU A 138 3.15 -3.84 -3.86
C LEU A 138 2.90 -5.13 -4.65
N LYS A 139 2.84 -5.04 -5.98
CA LYS A 139 2.62 -6.21 -6.86
C LYS A 139 3.72 -7.25 -6.72
N ARG A 140 4.99 -6.85 -6.62
CA ARG A 140 6.12 -7.77 -6.33
C ARG A 140 5.99 -8.48 -4.97
N ASN A 141 5.22 -7.92 -4.04
CA ASN A 141 5.00 -8.47 -2.70
C ASN A 141 3.61 -9.09 -2.51
N SER A 142 2.80 -9.20 -3.57
CA SER A 142 1.43 -9.71 -3.56
C SER A 142 1.27 -11.05 -2.83
N LYS A 143 2.21 -11.98 -3.02
CA LYS A 143 2.23 -13.28 -2.32
C LYS A 143 2.12 -13.18 -0.79
N HIS A 144 2.72 -12.14 -0.19
CA HIS A 144 2.68 -11.93 1.26
C HIS A 144 1.31 -11.41 1.70
N PHE A 145 0.69 -10.53 0.90
CA PHE A 145 -0.67 -10.06 1.17
C PHE A 145 -1.67 -11.21 1.11
N LYS A 146 -1.56 -12.06 0.09
CA LYS A 146 -2.41 -13.24 -0.05
C LYS A 146 -2.27 -14.19 1.14
N LEU A 147 -1.04 -14.55 1.50
CA LEU A 147 -0.81 -15.48 2.62
C LEU A 147 -1.45 -14.95 3.92
N LEU A 148 -1.25 -13.67 4.26
CA LEU A 148 -1.87 -13.12 5.47
C LEU A 148 -3.40 -13.04 5.36
N PHE A 149 -3.94 -12.79 4.18
CA PHE A 149 -5.39 -12.79 3.98
C PHE A 149 -6.01 -14.20 4.10
N GLU A 150 -5.32 -15.23 3.61
CA GLU A 150 -5.73 -16.64 3.80
C GLU A 150 -5.67 -17.04 5.27
N VAL A 151 -4.62 -16.64 5.99
CA VAL A 151 -4.52 -16.85 7.45
C VAL A 151 -5.70 -16.18 8.15
N TYR A 152 -6.02 -14.91 7.83
CA TYR A 152 -7.16 -14.21 8.42
C TYR A 152 -8.50 -14.92 8.15
N LYS A 153 -8.74 -15.39 6.91
CA LYS A 153 -9.96 -16.12 6.57
C LYS A 153 -10.12 -17.44 7.32
N ALA A 154 -9.01 -18.08 7.71
CA ALA A 154 -9.07 -19.29 8.52
C ALA A 154 -9.59 -19.04 9.95
N PHE A 155 -9.64 -17.78 10.40
CA PHE A 155 -10.18 -17.39 11.71
C PHE A 155 -11.60 -16.78 11.65
N GLU A 156 -12.09 -16.41 10.47
CA GLU A 156 -13.44 -15.87 10.30
C GLU A 156 -14.51 -16.94 10.05
N ASN A 157 -14.12 -18.20 9.85
CA ASN A 157 -15.02 -19.33 9.65
C ASN A 157 -14.96 -20.30 10.83
#